data_AF-A0A1V2P445-F1
#
_entry.id   AF-A0A1V2P445-F1
#
_cell.length_a   1.000
_cell.length_b   1.000
_cell.length_c   1.000
_cell.angle_alpha   90.00
_cell.angle_beta   90.00
_cell.angle_gamma   90.00
#
_symmetry.space_group_name_H-M   'P 1'
#
loop_
_entity.id
_entity.type
_entity.pdbx_description
1 polymer ?
#
loop_
_entity_poly.entity_id
_entity_poly.type
_entity_poly.pdbx_seq_one_letter_code
_entity_poly.pdbx_strand_id
1 'polypeptide(L)'
;MRHALAQCLACGSRCAYCDLPVLLTSEHEHPGYGVVDQVNDLGGLPGLGLVHQFCRDSARSRSAARRGLVVRRAYLGRATERYEAHQPVRPYDRLGVCPGDGPRWRIAKMRYACKACRYYTSSH
;
A
#
# COMPACT_ATOMS: atom_id res chain seq x y z
N MET A 1 7.74 32.37 -9.44
CA MET A 1 8.43 31.09 -9.75
C MET A 1 8.18 30.05 -8.65
N ARG A 2 6.97 29.46 -8.56
CA ARG A 2 6.60 28.50 -7.50
C ARG A 2 6.08 27.14 -8.01
N HIS A 3 6.06 26.93 -9.34
CA HIS A 3 5.38 25.78 -9.95
C HIS A 3 6.30 24.59 -10.31
N ALA A 4 7.63 24.74 -10.26
CA ALA A 4 8.56 23.68 -10.67
C ALA A 4 8.85 22.62 -9.58
N LEU A 5 8.73 22.98 -8.29
CA LEU A 5 9.04 22.07 -7.18
C LEU A 5 7.91 21.08 -6.85
N ALA A 6 6.65 21.43 -7.16
CA ALA A 6 5.50 20.56 -6.90
C ALA A 6 5.46 19.34 -7.83
N GLN A 7 6.00 19.45 -9.06
CA GLN A 7 5.98 18.37 -10.04
C GLN A 7 7.01 17.26 -9.74
N CYS A 8 8.10 17.55 -9.02
CA CYS A 8 9.04 16.51 -8.58
C CYS A 8 8.48 15.62 -7.46
N LEU A 9 7.59 16.14 -6.62
CA LEU A 9 6.96 15.36 -5.54
C LEU A 9 5.85 14.43 -6.05
N ALA A 10 5.18 14.81 -7.14
CA ALA A 10 4.10 14.02 -7.74
C ALA A 10 4.60 12.71 -8.40
N CYS A 11 5.81 12.71 -8.97
CA CYS A 11 6.43 11.49 -9.53
C CYS A 11 7.15 10.62 -8.48
N GLY A 12 7.46 11.16 -7.29
CA GLY A 12 8.39 10.54 -6.34
C GLY A 12 7.77 9.86 -5.11
N SER A 13 6.47 10.08 -4.84
CA SER A 13 5.86 9.68 -3.56
C SER A 13 5.35 8.23 -3.57
N ARG A 14 6.24 7.26 -3.78
CA ARG A 14 5.90 5.83 -3.85
C ARG A 14 6.08 5.14 -2.50
N CYS A 15 5.17 4.22 -2.18
CA CYS A 15 5.27 3.40 -0.98
C CYS A 15 6.44 2.43 -1.09
N ALA A 16 7.39 2.51 -0.16
CA ALA A 16 8.55 1.62 -0.09
C ALA A 16 8.18 0.13 0.08
N TYR A 17 6.98 -0.19 0.57
CA TYR A 17 6.53 -1.57 0.79
C TYR A 17 5.85 -2.20 -0.43
N CYS A 18 4.96 -1.47 -1.13
CA CYS A 18 4.17 -2.03 -2.24
C CYS A 18 4.43 -1.40 -3.61
N ASP A 19 5.28 -0.37 -3.65
CA ASP A 19 5.64 0.36 -4.86
C ASP A 19 4.42 0.90 -5.62
N LEU A 20 3.40 1.37 -4.89
CA LEU A 20 2.31 2.16 -5.45
C LEU A 20 2.39 3.58 -4.90
N PRO A 21 1.92 4.58 -5.64
CA PRO A 21 1.88 5.95 -5.14
C PRO A 21 1.07 6.07 -3.85
N VAL A 22 1.49 6.97 -2.96
CA VAL A 22 0.74 7.29 -1.74
C VAL A 22 -0.15 8.51 -1.93
N LEU A 23 -1.23 8.58 -1.18
CA LEU A 23 -2.10 9.75 -1.14
C LEU A 23 -1.66 10.68 -0.01
N LEU A 24 -1.29 11.91 -0.33
CA LEU A 24 -0.85 12.90 0.66
C LEU A 24 -1.96 13.87 1.08
N THR A 25 -3.00 13.98 0.26
CA THR A 25 -4.12 14.92 0.43
C THR A 25 -5.45 14.24 0.78
N SER A 26 -5.46 12.91 0.92
CA SER A 26 -6.66 12.16 1.33
C SER A 26 -6.90 12.27 2.83
N GLU A 27 -8.07 11.79 3.27
CA GLU A 27 -8.37 11.60 4.69
C GLU A 27 -7.34 10.68 5.36
N HIS A 28 -7.05 10.95 6.63
CA HIS A 28 -6.05 10.20 7.40
C HIS A 28 -6.45 8.74 7.66
N GLU A 29 -7.73 8.41 7.56
CA GLU A 29 -8.26 7.04 7.70
C GLU A 29 -8.14 6.22 6.41
N HIS A 30 -7.86 6.89 5.28
CA HIS A 30 -7.76 6.23 4.00
C HIS A 30 -6.57 5.25 4.01
N PRO A 31 -6.73 3.97 3.62
CA PRO A 31 -5.67 2.97 3.68
C PRO A 31 -4.39 3.36 2.94
N GLY A 32 -4.55 4.12 1.86
CA GLY A 32 -3.48 4.69 1.04
C GLY A 32 -2.93 6.04 1.49
N TYR A 33 -3.34 6.57 2.65
CA TYR A 33 -2.75 7.79 3.20
C TYR A 33 -1.25 7.59 3.44
N GLY A 34 -0.44 8.54 2.98
CA GLY A 34 1.02 8.49 3.07
C GLY A 34 1.52 8.86 4.46
N VAL A 35 2.38 8.03 5.03
CA VAL A 35 3.08 8.27 6.30
C VAL A 35 4.57 7.97 6.15
N VAL A 36 5.41 8.67 6.90
CA VAL A 36 6.84 8.36 7.00
C VAL A 36 7.03 7.29 8.07
N ASP A 37 7.74 6.21 7.75
CA ASP A 37 8.11 5.14 8.67
C ASP A 37 9.57 4.73 8.47
N GLN A 38 10.13 4.01 9.43
CA GLN A 38 11.48 3.45 9.31
C GLN A 38 11.46 2.21 8.37
N VAL A 39 12.29 2.24 7.34
CA VAL A 39 12.50 1.18 6.35
C VAL A 39 13.99 0.88 6.22
N ASN A 40 14.42 -0.24 6.81
CA ASN A 40 15.79 -0.79 6.83
C ASN A 40 16.92 0.22 7.16
N ASP A 41 17.72 -0.11 8.17
CA ASP A 41 18.90 0.69 8.53
C ASP A 41 19.99 0.55 7.45
N LEU A 42 20.20 1.62 6.68
CA LEU A 42 21.36 1.74 5.80
C LEU A 42 22.53 2.30 6.61
N GLY A 43 23.32 1.42 7.22
CA GLY A 43 24.62 1.79 7.77
C GLY A 43 24.61 2.65 9.03
N GLY A 44 23.62 2.49 9.91
CA GLY A 44 23.61 3.12 11.24
C GLY A 44 22.78 4.41 11.38
N LEU A 45 22.14 4.87 10.30
CA LEU A 45 21.06 5.86 10.36
C LEU A 45 19.73 5.17 10.03
N PRO A 46 18.63 5.51 10.75
CA PRO A 46 17.32 4.95 10.44
C PRO A 46 16.92 5.39 9.03
N GLY A 47 16.85 4.44 8.10
CA GLY A 47 16.33 4.70 6.76
C GLY A 47 14.87 5.13 6.88
N LEU A 48 14.56 6.40 6.62
CA LEU A 48 13.19 6.87 6.60
C LEU A 48 12.62 6.72 5.19
N GLY A 49 11.40 6.24 5.07
CA GLY A 49 10.73 6.10 3.79
C GLY A 49 9.23 6.30 3.88
N LEU A 50 8.66 6.63 2.74
CA LEU A 50 7.24 6.87 2.60
C LEU A 50 6.51 5.53 2.42
N VAL A 51 5.47 5.30 3.22
CA VAL A 51 4.63 4.11 3.13
C VAL A 51 3.16 4.49 3.26
N HIS A 52 2.26 3.67 2.73
CA HIS A 52 0.84 3.79 3.08
C HIS A 52 0.64 3.48 4.57
N GLN A 53 -0.32 4.12 5.22
CA GLN A 53 -0.73 3.82 6.59
C GLN A 53 -1.06 2.33 6.76
N PHE A 54 -1.82 1.74 5.81
CA PHE A 54 -2.08 0.30 5.79
C PHE A 54 -0.80 -0.54 5.65
N CYS A 55 0.12 -0.09 4.79
CA CYS A 55 1.35 -0.81 4.50
C CYS A 55 2.33 -0.79 5.68
N ARG A 56 2.37 0.30 6.45
CA ARG A 56 3.12 0.40 7.71
C ARG A 56 2.74 -0.72 8.67
N ASP A 57 1.45 -0.85 8.95
CA ASP A 57 0.97 -1.83 9.93
C ASP A 57 1.13 -3.26 9.39
N SER A 58 0.91 -3.44 8.07
CA SER A 58 1.18 -4.70 7.38
C SER A 58 2.65 -5.12 7.43
N ALA A 59 3.59 -4.18 7.26
CA ALA A 59 5.03 -4.43 7.18
C ALA A 59 5.62 -4.92 8.51
N ARG A 60 5.02 -4.52 9.64
CA ARG A 60 5.44 -4.94 11.00
C ARG A 60 5.16 -6.42 11.30
N SER A 61 4.42 -7.13 10.45
CA SER A 61 4.22 -8.57 10.60
C SER A 61 5.48 -9.36 10.24
N ARG A 62 5.85 -10.36 11.05
CA ARG A 62 6.97 -11.30 10.78
C ARG A 62 6.90 -12.00 9.41
N SER A 63 5.70 -12.10 8.84
CA SER A 63 5.48 -12.70 7.51
C SER A 63 5.54 -11.70 6.34
N ALA A 64 5.66 -10.40 6.63
CA ALA A 64 5.50 -9.33 5.66
C ALA A 64 6.63 -9.27 4.63
N ALA A 65 7.87 -9.41 5.07
CA ALA A 65 9.05 -9.40 4.20
C ALA A 65 8.98 -10.51 3.13
N ARG A 66 8.38 -11.66 3.46
CA ARG A 66 8.24 -12.81 2.55
C ARG A 66 7.12 -12.66 1.52
N ARG A 67 6.26 -11.63 1.64
CA ARG A 67 5.19 -11.40 0.67
C ARG A 67 5.76 -10.72 -0.57
N GLY A 68 5.51 -11.27 -1.76
CA GLY A 68 5.83 -10.61 -3.03
C GLY A 68 4.94 -9.38 -3.28
N LEU A 69 5.40 -8.45 -4.12
CA LEU A 69 4.74 -7.18 -4.44
C LEU A 69 3.25 -7.34 -4.78
N VAL A 70 2.91 -8.34 -5.60
CA VAL A 70 1.52 -8.59 -6.01
C VAL A 70 0.60 -8.82 -4.81
N VAL A 71 1.06 -9.58 -3.79
CA VAL A 71 0.26 -9.84 -2.58
C VAL A 71 0.10 -8.57 -1.75
N ARG A 72 1.16 -7.77 -1.63
CA ARG A 72 1.14 -6.50 -0.90
C ARG A 72 0.11 -5.54 -1.52
N ARG A 73 0.16 -5.39 -2.85
CA ARG A 73 -0.82 -4.59 -3.61
C ARG A 73 -2.24 -5.15 -3.49
N ALA A 74 -2.40 -6.47 -3.51
CA ALA A 74 -3.71 -7.09 -3.36
C ALA A 74 -4.34 -6.80 -1.98
N TYR A 75 -3.57 -6.87 -0.90
CA TYR A 75 -4.08 -6.53 0.43
C TYR A 75 -4.49 -5.06 0.52
N LEU A 76 -3.65 -4.16 0.00
CA LEU A 76 -4.00 -2.74 -0.09
C LEU A 76 -5.29 -2.52 -0.92
N GLY A 77 -5.43 -3.21 -2.04
CA GLY A 77 -6.62 -3.11 -2.90
C GLY A 77 -7.90 -3.57 -2.20
N ARG A 78 -7.84 -4.63 -1.40
CA ARG A 78 -8.98 -5.06 -0.59
C ARG A 78 -9.28 -4.07 0.53
N ALA A 79 -8.26 -3.59 1.23
CA ALA A 79 -8.42 -2.58 2.27
C ALA A 79 -9.10 -1.31 1.71
N THR A 80 -8.67 -0.87 0.54
CA THR A 80 -9.26 0.27 -0.18
C THR A 80 -10.73 0.01 -0.52
N GLU A 81 -11.07 -1.16 -1.08
CA GLU A 81 -12.47 -1.54 -1.35
C GLU A 81 -13.35 -1.54 -0.10
N ARG A 82 -12.81 -2.01 1.03
CA ARG A 82 -13.55 -1.99 2.31
C ARG A 82 -13.77 -0.57 2.80
N TYR A 83 -12.76 0.29 2.73
CA TYR A 83 -12.87 1.70 3.09
C TYR A 83 -13.93 2.41 2.22
N GLU A 84 -13.89 2.23 0.90
CA GLU A 84 -14.91 2.77 -0.02
C GLU A 84 -16.32 2.26 0.31
N ALA A 85 -16.43 1.03 0.82
CA ALA A 85 -17.70 0.44 1.25
C ALA A 85 -18.09 0.82 2.70
N HIS A 86 -17.38 1.74 3.34
CA HIS A 86 -17.53 2.11 4.75
C HIS A 86 -17.47 0.90 5.71
N GLN A 87 -16.68 -0.10 5.36
CA GLN A 87 -16.44 -1.28 6.17
C GLN A 87 -15.12 -1.13 6.94
N PRO A 88 -15.02 -1.69 8.16
CA PRO A 88 -13.79 -1.63 8.94
C PRO A 88 -12.60 -2.23 8.17
N VAL A 89 -11.50 -1.47 8.11
CA VAL A 89 -10.22 -1.91 7.54
C VAL A 89 -9.33 -2.45 8.66
N ARG A 90 -8.77 -3.65 8.48
CA ARG A 90 -7.86 -4.27 9.44
C ARG A 90 -6.44 -4.36 8.88
N PRO A 91 -5.38 -4.22 9.71
CA PRO A 91 -3.97 -4.32 9.30
C PRO A 91 -3.58 -5.62 8.57
N TYR A 92 -4.47 -6.62 8.59
CA TYR A 92 -4.29 -7.93 7.97
C TYR A 92 -5.52 -8.35 7.19
N ASP A 93 -6.21 -7.40 6.54
CA ASP A 93 -7.28 -7.75 5.60
C ASP A 93 -6.71 -8.62 4.47
N ARG A 94 -6.74 -9.94 4.71
CA ARG A 94 -6.41 -10.99 3.74
C ARG A 94 -7.37 -10.91 2.58
N LEU A 95 -7.23 -11.68 1.51
CA LEU A 95 -8.07 -11.54 0.32
C LEU A 95 -9.51 -12.10 0.45
N GLY A 96 -9.95 -12.45 1.66
CA GLY A 96 -11.23 -13.16 1.89
C GLY A 96 -11.19 -14.63 1.50
N VAL A 97 -10.02 -15.11 1.09
CA VAL A 97 -9.68 -16.48 0.72
C VAL A 97 -8.36 -16.85 1.38
N CYS A 98 -8.10 -18.12 1.63
CA CYS A 98 -6.87 -18.57 2.27
C CYS A 98 -5.72 -18.69 1.25
N PRO A 99 -4.48 -18.31 1.61
CA PRO A 99 -3.31 -18.68 0.83
C PRO A 99 -3.25 -20.21 0.74
N GLY A 100 -3.32 -20.75 -0.49
CA GLY A 100 -3.37 -22.20 -0.70
C GLY A 100 -4.67 -22.72 -1.32
N ASP A 101 -5.73 -21.90 -1.39
CA ASP A 101 -7.02 -22.24 -2.04
C ASP A 101 -6.92 -22.31 -3.58
N GLY A 102 -5.74 -22.64 -4.12
CA GLY A 102 -5.50 -22.88 -5.53
C GLY A 102 -5.92 -21.70 -6.43
N PRO A 103 -6.77 -21.94 -7.46
CA PRO A 103 -7.18 -20.91 -8.41
C PRO A 103 -7.89 -19.70 -7.77
N ARG A 104 -8.73 -19.92 -6.74
CA ARG A 104 -9.51 -18.85 -6.10
C ARG A 104 -8.60 -17.80 -5.46
N TRP A 105 -7.57 -18.25 -4.75
CA TRP A 105 -6.56 -17.36 -4.19
C TRP A 105 -5.84 -16.56 -5.27
N ARG A 106 -5.44 -17.19 -6.38
CA ARG A 106 -4.75 -16.52 -7.49
C ARG A 106 -5.64 -15.45 -8.14
N ILE A 107 -6.91 -15.76 -8.38
CA ILE A 107 -7.87 -14.83 -8.99
C ILE A 107 -8.11 -13.64 -8.07
N ALA A 108 -8.43 -13.87 -6.79
CA ALA A 108 -8.65 -12.79 -5.83
C ALA A 108 -7.40 -11.90 -5.71
N LYS A 109 -6.21 -12.51 -5.62
CA LYS A 109 -4.93 -11.80 -5.56
C LYS A 109 -4.74 -10.88 -6.76
N MET A 110 -4.92 -11.39 -7.98
CA MET A 110 -4.74 -10.58 -9.18
C MET A 110 -5.82 -9.49 -9.29
N ARG A 111 -7.09 -9.82 -9.03
CA ARG A 111 -8.21 -8.86 -9.05
C ARG A 111 -7.92 -7.66 -8.15
N TYR A 112 -7.57 -7.91 -6.88
CA TYR A 112 -7.33 -6.84 -5.93
C TYR A 112 -6.02 -6.09 -6.20
N ALA A 113 -4.97 -6.78 -6.68
CA ALA A 113 -3.73 -6.10 -7.08
C ALA A 113 -3.98 -5.15 -8.25
N CYS A 114 -4.73 -5.57 -9.27
CA CYS A 114 -5.11 -4.72 -10.39
C CYS A 114 -5.98 -3.54 -9.95
N LYS A 115 -6.93 -3.77 -9.02
CA LYS A 115 -7.75 -2.69 -8.45
C LYS A 115 -6.87 -1.64 -7.76
N ALA A 116 -5.95 -2.07 -6.91
CA ALA A 116 -5.01 -1.17 -6.23
C ALA A 116 -4.15 -0.40 -7.24
N CYS A 117 -3.57 -1.09 -8.24
CA CYS A 117 -2.79 -0.41 -9.27
C CYS A 117 -3.60 0.69 -9.93
N ARG A 118 -4.80 0.38 -10.45
CA ARG A 118 -5.65 1.38 -11.12
C ARG A 118 -6.01 2.54 -10.20
N TYR A 119 -6.45 2.25 -8.99
CA TYR A 119 -6.83 3.27 -8.02
C TYR A 119 -5.68 4.24 -7.76
N TYR A 120 -4.53 3.73 -7.29
CA TYR A 120 -3.42 4.58 -6.87
C TYR A 120 -2.60 5.16 -8.03
N THR A 121 -2.70 4.65 -9.25
CA THR A 121 -2.07 5.30 -10.41
C THR A 121 -2.95 6.37 -11.07
N SER A 122 -4.27 6.30 -10.88
CA SER A 122 -5.22 7.26 -11.46
C SER A 122 -5.60 8.40 -10.51
N SER A 123 -5.33 8.28 -9.20
CA SER A 123 -5.67 9.28 -8.19
C SER A 123 -4.66 10.43 -8.02
N HIS A 124 -4.03 10.89 -9.11
CA HIS A 124 -3.01 11.96 -9.08
C HIS A 124 -3.39 13.18 -9.91
#